data_AF-A0A540MCN0-F1
#
_entry.id   AF-A0A540MCN0-F1
#
_cell.length_a   1.000
_cell.length_b   1.000
_cell.length_c   1.000
_cell.angle_alpha   90.00
_cell.angle_beta   90.00
_cell.angle_gamma   90.00
#
_symmetry.space_group_name_H-M   'P 1'
#
loop_
_entity.id
_entity.type
_entity.pdbx_description
1 polymer ?
#
loop_
_entity_poly.entity_id
_entity_poly.type
_entity_poly.pdbx_seq_one_letter_code
_entity_poly.pdbx_strand_id
1 'polypeptide(L)'
;MEKICVAVRVRPPVTHDSSSGAFWKVDDNRISLHKSHGTPISGISYAFDHVFDEGCTNSRVYELLTKDIIHAAVEGFNVENQKLQIHESLERGIFVAGLREEIVSNAEQVLKLIESGEGLHLETKT
;
A
#
# COMPACT_ATOMS: atom_id res chain seq x y z
N MET A 1 8.92 -20.99 4.24
CA MET A 1 7.50 -20.60 4.11
C MET A 1 7.49 -19.09 4.10
N GLU A 2 7.16 -18.49 2.96
CA GLU A 2 7.09 -17.04 2.82
C GLU A 2 5.95 -16.53 3.71
N LYS A 3 6.24 -15.59 4.62
CA LYS A 3 5.23 -15.03 5.53
C LYS A 3 4.61 -13.81 4.86
N ILE A 4 3.29 -13.84 4.68
CA ILE A 4 2.54 -12.66 4.30
C ILE A 4 2.60 -11.68 5.48
N CYS A 5 3.14 -10.48 5.23
CA CYS A 5 3.17 -9.39 6.19
C CYS A 5 1.96 -8.48 5.97
N VAL A 6 1.20 -8.21 7.04
CA VAL A 6 -0.01 -7.37 7.00
C VAL A 6 0.24 -6.10 7.82
N ALA A 7 0.07 -4.95 7.16
CA ALA A 7 0.20 -3.65 7.79
C ALA A 7 -1.08 -2.80 7.65
N VAL A 8 -1.40 -2.05 8.70
CA VAL A 8 -2.52 -1.10 8.72
C VAL A 8 -1.98 0.30 8.95
N ARG A 9 -2.43 1.29 8.18
CA ARG A 9 -2.10 2.71 8.38
C ARG A 9 -3.35 3.53 8.63
N VAL A 10 -3.41 4.19 9.78
CA VAL A 10 -4.50 5.07 10.17
C VAL A 10 -4.26 6.45 9.58
N ARG A 11 -5.24 6.95 8.84
CA ARG A 11 -5.22 8.30 8.27
C ARG A 11 -5.53 9.33 9.38
N PRO A 12 -4.84 10.48 9.43
CA PRO A 12 -5.21 11.58 10.31
C PRO A 12 -6.68 12.04 10.10
N PRO A 13 -7.37 12.50 11.16
CA PRO A 13 -8.73 13.03 11.05
C PRO A 13 -8.82 14.17 10.04
N VAL A 14 -9.80 14.11 9.14
CA VAL A 14 -10.12 15.23 8.24
C VAL A 14 -11.21 16.07 8.89
N THR A 15 -11.12 17.40 8.76
CA THR A 15 -12.02 18.36 9.42
C THR A 15 -13.51 18.09 9.22
N HIS A 16 -13.90 17.40 8.15
CA HIS A 16 -15.28 17.07 7.80
C HIS A 16 -15.79 15.71 8.33
N ASP A 17 -14.92 14.88 8.95
CA ASP A 17 -15.25 13.53 9.42
C ASP A 17 -15.67 13.47 10.91
N SER A 18 -15.84 14.63 11.56
CA SER A 18 -16.16 14.74 12.99
C SER A 18 -17.57 14.24 13.38
N SER A 19 -18.33 13.67 12.46
CA SER A 19 -19.73 13.29 12.66
C SER A 19 -19.94 11.92 13.30
N SER A 20 -18.94 11.02 13.31
CA SER A 20 -19.12 9.63 13.74
C SER A 20 -18.99 9.39 15.25
N GLY A 21 -18.43 10.35 16.00
CA GLY A 21 -18.28 10.24 17.46
C GLY A 21 -17.38 9.08 17.92
N ALA A 22 -16.61 8.47 17.02
CA ALA A 22 -15.68 7.39 17.32
C ALA A 22 -14.36 7.58 16.55
N PHE A 23 -13.26 7.11 17.12
CA PHE A 23 -11.91 7.21 16.54
C PHE A 23 -11.13 5.92 16.73
N TRP A 24 -10.21 5.64 15.81
CA TRP A 24 -9.30 4.52 15.93
C TRP A 24 -8.13 4.88 16.85
N LYS A 25 -7.92 4.07 17.88
CA LYS A 25 -6.74 4.15 18.74
C LYS A 25 -5.76 3.06 18.36
N VAL A 26 -4.51 3.45 18.15
CA VAL A 26 -3.38 2.55 17.91
C VAL A 26 -2.63 2.34 19.22
N ASP A 27 -2.25 1.10 19.50
CA ASP A 27 -1.42 0.68 20.63
C ASP A 27 -0.46 -0.40 20.15
N ASP A 28 0.79 -0.02 19.90
CA ASP A 28 1.81 -0.87 19.28
C ASP A 28 1.30 -1.55 17.99
N ASN A 29 1.14 -2.88 17.99
CA ASN A 29 0.65 -3.64 16.84
C ASN A 29 -0.87 -3.87 16.84
N ARG A 30 -1.60 -3.17 17.72
CA ARG A 30 -3.05 -3.26 17.85
C ARG A 30 -3.73 -1.97 17.43
N ILE A 31 -4.92 -2.14 16.87
CA ILE A 31 -5.86 -1.06 16.59
C ILE A 31 -7.20 -1.37 17.26
N SER A 32 -7.84 -0.37 17.86
CA SER A 32 -9.11 -0.51 18.56
C SER A 32 -10.01 0.70 18.35
N LEU A 33 -11.33 0.50 18.28
CA LEU A 33 -12.27 1.60 18.09
C LEU A 33 -12.70 2.17 19.45
N HIS A 34 -12.57 3.48 19.62
CA HIS A 34 -12.94 4.20 20.82
C HIS A 34 -14.05 5.19 20.51
N LYS A 35 -14.94 5.45 21.47
CA LYS A 35 -15.87 6.59 21.40
C LYS A 35 -15.10 7.90 21.63
N SER A 36 -15.69 9.03 21.26
CA SER A 36 -15.13 10.38 21.46
C SER A 36 -14.71 10.68 22.91
N HIS A 37 -15.34 10.04 23.89
CA HIS A 37 -14.98 10.14 25.31
C HIS A 37 -13.80 9.23 25.75
N GLY A 38 -13.14 8.56 24.80
CA GLY A 38 -11.99 7.69 25.05
C GLY A 38 -12.33 6.27 25.53
N THR A 39 -13.60 5.95 25.75
CA THR A 39 -14.03 4.60 26.13
C THR A 39 -13.88 3.62 24.97
N PRO A 40 -13.15 2.48 25.12
CA PRO A 40 -13.08 1.45 24.10
C PRO A 40 -14.46 0.88 23.77
N ILE A 41 -14.73 0.62 22.49
CA ILE A 41 -15.91 -0.12 22.06
C ILE A 41 -15.58 -1.61 22.14
N SER A 42 -16.26 -2.32 23.05
CA SER A 42 -16.01 -3.74 23.29
C SER A 42 -16.18 -4.56 22.01
N GLY A 43 -15.26 -5.50 21.79
CA GLY A 43 -15.26 -6.39 20.62
C GLY A 43 -14.64 -5.83 19.35
N ILE A 44 -14.22 -4.55 19.32
CA ILE A 44 -13.60 -3.93 18.15
C ILE A 44 -12.11 -3.64 18.43
N SER A 45 -11.30 -4.72 18.38
CA SER A 45 -9.85 -4.63 18.50
C SER A 45 -9.16 -5.73 17.69
N TYR A 46 -8.14 -5.35 16.93
CA TYR A 46 -7.41 -6.21 16.00
C TYR A 46 -5.91 -6.06 16.20
N ALA A 47 -5.15 -7.12 15.92
CA ALA A 47 -3.69 -7.11 15.94
C ALA A 47 -3.15 -7.48 14.56
N PHE A 48 -2.07 -6.82 14.14
CA PHE A 48 -1.42 -7.02 12.85
C PHE A 48 0.10 -7.10 13.02
N ASP A 49 0.84 -7.35 11.94
CA ASP A 49 2.31 -7.32 11.99
C ASP A 49 2.80 -5.88 12.24
N HIS A 50 2.16 -4.91 11.58
CA HIS A 50 2.43 -3.48 11.77
C HIS A 50 1.14 -2.65 11.81
N VAL A 51 1.04 -1.72 12.76
CA VAL A 51 0.01 -0.69 12.78
C VAL A 51 0.69 0.67 12.88
N PHE A 52 0.41 1.53 11.91
CA PHE A 52 0.94 2.88 11.82
C PHE A 52 -0.15 3.88 12.18
N ASP A 53 0.12 4.70 13.18
CA ASP A 53 -0.77 5.80 13.58
C ASP A 53 -0.71 6.97 12.59
N GLU A 54 -1.49 8.00 12.91
CA GLU A 54 -1.56 9.25 12.15
C GLU A 54 -0.25 10.06 12.16
N GLY A 55 0.61 9.85 13.16
CA GLY A 55 1.92 10.52 13.27
C GLY A 55 3.02 9.83 12.45
N CYS A 56 2.77 8.63 11.94
CA CYS A 56 3.76 7.87 11.21
C CYS A 56 4.10 8.49 9.85
N THR A 57 5.40 8.73 9.63
CA THR A 57 5.94 9.29 8.39
C THR A 57 6.01 8.25 7.26
N ASN A 58 5.97 8.72 6.01
CA ASN A 58 6.16 7.85 4.85
C ASN A 58 7.52 7.14 4.86
N SER A 59 8.57 7.80 5.38
CA SER A 59 9.91 7.19 5.51
C SER A 59 9.86 5.94 6.38
N ARG A 60 9.14 6.03 7.52
CA ARG A 60 9.04 4.89 8.44
C ARG A 60 8.27 3.72 7.85
N VAL A 61 7.19 4.00 7.11
CA VAL A 61 6.42 2.96 6.39
C VAL A 61 7.30 2.30 5.32
N TYR A 62 8.03 3.12 4.54
CA TYR A 62 8.94 2.63 3.51
C TYR A 62 10.03 1.71 4.08
N GLU A 63 10.70 2.15 5.16
CA GLU A 63 11.76 1.39 5.81
C GLU A 63 11.30 0.03 6.33
N LEU A 64 10.07 -0.05 6.85
CA LEU A 64 9.56 -1.27 7.49
C LEU A 64 8.89 -2.25 6.53
N LEU A 65 8.25 -1.76 5.45
CA LEU A 65 7.46 -2.62 4.57
C LEU A 65 8.04 -2.77 3.17
N THR A 66 8.63 -1.71 2.63
CA THR A 66 8.92 -1.63 1.18
C THR A 66 10.39 -1.85 0.87
N LYS A 67 11.27 -1.43 1.77
CA LYS A 67 12.72 -1.52 1.57
C LYS A 67 13.18 -2.95 1.27
N ASP A 68 12.67 -3.92 2.04
CA ASP A 68 13.04 -5.33 1.86
C ASP A 68 12.48 -5.90 0.56
N ILE A 69 11.29 -5.45 0.12
CA ILE A 69 10.72 -5.82 -1.18
C ILE A 69 11.60 -5.29 -2.32
N ILE A 70 12.11 -4.06 -2.22
CA ILE A 70 13.01 -3.48 -3.23
C ILE A 70 14.32 -4.25 -3.27
N HIS A 71 14.92 -4.57 -2.12
CA HIS A 71 16.14 -5.39 -2.07
C HIS A 71 15.91 -6.75 -2.71
N ALA A 72 14.82 -7.43 -2.36
CA ALA A 72 14.44 -8.70 -2.96
C ALA A 72 14.24 -8.58 -4.48
N ALA A 73 13.58 -7.52 -4.98
CA ALA A 73 13.40 -7.29 -6.41
C ALA A 73 14.73 -7.09 -7.16
N VAL A 74 15.67 -6.35 -6.56
CA VAL A 74 17.03 -6.19 -7.12
C VAL A 74 17.82 -7.51 -7.11
N GLU A 75 17.56 -8.37 -6.13
CA GLU A 75 18.15 -9.71 -6.02
C GLU A 75 17.44 -10.77 -6.89
N GLY A 76 16.37 -10.40 -7.61
CA GLY A 76 15.69 -11.26 -8.58
C GLY A 76 14.35 -11.85 -8.14
N PHE A 77 13.73 -11.37 -7.06
CA PHE A 77 12.38 -11.77 -6.66
C PHE A 77 11.30 -10.92 -7.34
N ASN A 78 10.43 -11.55 -8.12
CA ASN A 78 9.30 -10.88 -8.76
C ASN A 78 8.05 -10.98 -7.85
N VAL A 79 7.43 -9.85 -7.50
CA VAL A 79 6.19 -9.80 -6.71
C VAL A 79 5.00 -9.81 -7.65
N GLU A 80 4.17 -10.85 -7.61
CA GLU A 80 3.07 -11.05 -8.55
C GLU A 80 1.77 -10.32 -8.13
N ASN A 81 1.18 -9.51 -9.01
CA ASN A 81 -0.26 -9.18 -9.03
C ASN A 81 -0.71 -8.59 -10.39
N GLN A 82 -1.95 -8.86 -10.82
CA GLN A 82 -2.41 -8.67 -12.21
C GLN A 82 -3.81 -8.07 -12.42
N LYS A 83 -4.01 -7.42 -13.60
CA LYS A 83 -4.86 -7.94 -14.72
C LYS A 83 -4.63 -7.22 -16.07
N LEU A 84 -3.97 -7.92 -17.00
CA LEU A 84 -3.91 -7.77 -18.47
C LEU A 84 -3.70 -9.21 -19.05
N GLN A 85 -3.83 -9.42 -20.37
CA GLN A 85 -3.76 -10.79 -20.96
C GLN A 85 -2.39 -11.43 -20.76
N ILE A 86 -2.39 -12.46 -19.92
CA ILE A 86 -1.23 -13.21 -19.51
C ILE A 86 -0.92 -14.25 -20.59
N HIS A 87 0.31 -14.28 -21.05
CA HIS A 87 0.83 -15.35 -21.91
C HIS A 87 1.94 -16.08 -21.15
N GLU A 88 2.03 -17.39 -21.36
CA GLU A 88 3.08 -18.24 -20.79
C GLU A 88 4.00 -18.70 -21.92
N SER A 89 5.31 -18.53 -21.72
CA SER A 89 6.35 -18.98 -22.64
C SER A 89 7.35 -19.83 -21.87
N LEU A 90 7.82 -20.92 -22.49
CA LEU A 90 8.88 -21.77 -21.92
C LEU A 90 10.19 -21.00 -21.68
N GLU A 91 10.44 -19.94 -22.44
CA GLU A 91 11.67 -19.13 -22.35
C GLU A 91 11.50 -17.87 -21.49
N ARG A 92 10.33 -17.22 -21.56
CA ARG A 92 10.08 -15.91 -20.91
C ARG A 92 9.24 -16.00 -19.64
N GLY A 93 8.73 -17.19 -19.29
CA GLY A 93 7.78 -17.36 -18.21
C GLY A 93 6.46 -16.64 -18.49
N ILE A 94 5.82 -16.16 -17.42
CA ILE A 94 4.56 -15.43 -17.46
C ILE A 94 4.81 -13.96 -17.85
N PHE A 95 4.20 -13.48 -18.93
CA PHE A 95 4.31 -12.07 -19.35
C PHE A 95 2.98 -11.53 -19.86
N VAL A 96 2.87 -10.21 -19.95
CA VAL A 96 1.71 -9.53 -20.54
C VAL A 96 2.09 -9.01 -21.92
N ALA A 97 1.38 -9.45 -22.96
CA ALA A 97 1.63 -9.01 -24.32
C ALA A 97 1.14 -7.56 -24.55
N GLY A 98 1.94 -6.74 -25.21
CA GLY A 98 1.58 -5.37 -25.57
C GLY A 98 1.74 -4.32 -24.46
N LEU A 99 2.39 -4.66 -23.34
CA LEU A 99 2.80 -3.66 -22.36
C LEU A 99 3.84 -2.71 -22.97
N ARG A 100 3.68 -1.42 -22.67
CA ARG A 100 4.70 -0.41 -22.96
C ARG A 100 5.79 -0.52 -21.90
N GLU A 101 7.01 -0.78 -22.33
CA GLU A 101 8.21 -0.75 -21.49
C GLU A 101 8.99 0.54 -21.78
N GLU A 102 9.38 1.25 -20.73
CA GLU A 102 10.17 2.48 -20.85
C GLU A 102 11.39 2.44 -19.94
N ILE A 103 12.54 2.77 -20.52
CA ILE A 103 13.79 2.88 -19.78
C ILE A 103 13.82 4.24 -19.09
N VAL A 104 13.99 4.21 -17.77
CA VAL A 104 14.13 5.40 -16.91
C VAL A 104 15.52 5.47 -16.31
N SER A 105 16.04 6.67 -16.10
CA SER A 105 17.37 6.90 -15.52
C SER A 105 17.34 7.72 -14.22
N ASN A 106 16.17 8.19 -13.78
CA ASN A 106 15.99 8.93 -12.54
C ASN A 106 14.53 8.87 -12.04
N ALA A 107 14.32 9.28 -10.78
CA ALA A 107 13.01 9.25 -10.13
C ALA A 107 11.98 10.22 -10.73
N GLU A 108 12.42 11.34 -11.32
CA GLU A 108 11.53 12.34 -11.91
C GLU A 108 10.87 11.80 -13.18
N GLN A 109 11.59 11.00 -13.97
CA GLN A 109 11.02 10.29 -15.13
C GLN A 109 9.98 9.27 -14.69
N VAL A 110 10.26 8.52 -13.61
CA VAL A 110 9.30 7.56 -13.04
C VAL A 110 8.03 8.27 -12.60
N LEU A 111 8.15 9.38 -11.87
CA LEU A 111 6.99 10.12 -11.37
C LEU A 111 6.12 10.66 -12.52
N LYS A 112 6.74 11.21 -13.57
CA LYS A 112 6.02 11.67 -14.77
C LYS A 112 5.23 10.54 -15.46
N LEU A 113 5.80 9.34 -15.54
CA LEU A 113 5.13 8.19 -16.13
C LEU A 113 3.92 7.76 -15.28
N ILE A 114 4.06 7.73 -13.96
CA ILE A 114 2.96 7.44 -13.02
C ILE A 114 1.85 8.47 -13.18
N GLU A 115 2.17 9.77 -13.14
CA GLU A 115 1.20 10.86 -13.32
C GLU A 115 0.45 10.75 -14.65
N SER A 116 1.17 10.44 -15.74
CA SER A 116 0.55 10.24 -17.06
C SER A 116 -0.40 9.04 -17.09
N GLY A 117 -0.05 7.94 -16.39
CA GLY A 117 -0.88 6.75 -16.27
C GLY A 117 -2.11 6.97 -15.39
N GLU A 118 -1.98 7.72 -14.30
CA GLU A 118 -3.11 8.12 -13.44
C GLU A 118 -4.12 9.00 -14.19
N GLY A 119 -3.65 9.92 -15.04
CA GLY A 119 -4.52 10.70 -15.92
C GLY A 119 -5.41 9.81 -16.82
N LEU A 120 -4.83 8.78 -17.43
CA LEU A 120 -5.56 7.81 -18.27
C LEU A 120 -6.55 6.95 -17.46
N HIS A 121 -6.24 6.66 -16.19
CA HIS A 121 -7.14 5.91 -15.30
C HIS A 121 -8.40 6.70 -14.94
N LEU A 122 -8.31 8.03 -14.87
CA LEU A 122 -9.45 8.90 -14.58
C LEU A 122 -10.35 9.09 -15.81
N GLU A 123 -9.78 9.15 -17.02
CA GLU A 123 -10.54 9.28 -18.28
C GLU A 123 -11.39 8.03 -18.59
N THR A 124 -10.96 6.84 -18.18
CA THR A 124 -11.70 5.58 -18.42
C THR A 124 -12.87 5.34 -17.45
N LYS A 125 -13.05 6.20 -16.43
CA LYS A 125 -14.14 6.12 -15.44
C LYS A 125 -15.29 7.12 -15.69
N THR A 126 -15.23 7.92 -16.76
CA THR A 126 -16.28 8.86 -17.18
C THR A 126 -17.01 8.33 -18.40
#